data_AF-A0A942D1D1-F1
#
_entry.id   AF-A0A942D1D1-F1
#
_cell.length_a   1.000
_cell.length_b   1.000
_cell.length_c   1.000
_cell.angle_alpha   90.00
_cell.angle_beta   90.00
_cell.angle_gamma   90.00
#
_symmetry.space_group_name_H-M   'P 1'
#
loop_
_entity.id
_entity.type
_entity.pdbx_description
1 polymer ?
#
loop_
_entity_poly.entity_id
_entity_poly.type
_entity_poly.pdbx_seq_one_letter_code
_entity_poly.pdbx_strand_id
1 'polypeptide(L)'
;MVRKLKAFGLTLVAMLALGVVVASAAQANEFKAAEYPATIKGEQKSTHNFVIGGNRTLTCAGAEFNGTLAGASKELTITPTYSSCHVIIAGSTLDATVTMEGCDYLFTEPAGGKVHFKCPAGKTVVIHVYNGAGVEHTAGNELCRYTIAEQSNLGTVTYANQATTPKTVVQTANVTGVAVKRAFGTLGNCGAESQTAVYTGETTVKAFNSKDIQINGEVG
;
A
#
# COMPACT_ATOMS: atom_id res chain seq x y z
N MET A 1 -67.83 -35.10 -6.98
CA MET A 1 -67.81 -33.67 -7.35
C MET A 1 -66.40 -33.13 -7.19
N VAL A 2 -65.94 -32.43 -8.21
CA VAL A 2 -64.57 -32.00 -8.54
C VAL A 2 -63.95 -31.05 -7.51
N ARG A 3 -62.70 -31.26 -7.05
CA ARG A 3 -61.82 -30.18 -6.56
C ARG A 3 -60.32 -30.39 -6.89
N LYS A 4 -59.96 -29.80 -8.04
CA LYS A 4 -58.71 -29.14 -8.47
C LYS A 4 -57.43 -29.36 -7.64
N LEU A 5 -56.47 -30.12 -8.22
CA LEU A 5 -55.04 -30.03 -7.88
C LEU A 5 -54.42 -28.86 -8.65
N LYS A 6 -53.79 -27.92 -7.93
CA LYS A 6 -53.03 -26.81 -8.48
C LYS A 6 -51.62 -27.31 -8.84
N ALA A 7 -51.23 -27.16 -10.10
CA ALA A 7 -49.87 -27.37 -10.57
C ALA A 7 -48.96 -26.24 -10.06
N PHE A 8 -47.96 -26.58 -9.24
CA PHE A 8 -46.84 -25.71 -8.94
C PHE A 8 -45.65 -26.20 -9.77
N GLY A 9 -45.29 -25.44 -10.80
CA GLY A 9 -44.08 -25.63 -11.58
C GLY A 9 -42.86 -25.22 -10.75
N LEU A 10 -41.97 -26.16 -10.50
CA LEU A 10 -40.67 -25.93 -9.86
C LEU A 10 -39.60 -25.93 -10.96
N THR A 11 -39.32 -24.74 -11.52
CA THR A 11 -38.21 -24.54 -12.46
C THR A 11 -36.88 -24.61 -11.72
N LEU A 12 -36.14 -25.70 -11.96
CA LEU A 12 -34.78 -25.92 -11.48
C LEU A 12 -33.81 -25.17 -12.40
N VAL A 13 -33.37 -23.96 -12.02
CA VAL A 13 -32.28 -23.26 -12.70
C VAL A 13 -30.96 -23.62 -12.01
N ALA A 14 -30.27 -24.62 -12.54
CA ALA A 14 -28.92 -24.95 -12.12
C ALA A 14 -27.92 -23.98 -12.77
N MET A 15 -27.55 -22.91 -12.07
CA MET A 15 -26.42 -22.06 -12.46
C MET A 15 -25.12 -22.76 -12.04
N LEU A 16 -24.52 -23.50 -12.97
CA LEU A 16 -23.13 -23.96 -12.86
C LEU A 16 -22.21 -22.76 -13.11
N ALA A 17 -21.92 -21.99 -12.07
CA ALA A 17 -20.79 -21.07 -12.04
C ALA A 17 -19.50 -21.90 -11.89
N LEU A 18 -19.00 -22.46 -13.00
CA LEU A 18 -17.63 -22.95 -13.07
C LEU A 18 -16.70 -21.73 -13.07
N GLY A 19 -16.45 -21.19 -11.89
CA GLY A 19 -15.29 -20.34 -11.67
C GLY A 19 -14.06 -21.19 -11.95
N VAL A 20 -13.51 -21.07 -13.16
CA VAL A 20 -12.17 -21.56 -13.46
C VAL A 20 -11.23 -20.77 -12.56
N VAL A 21 -10.92 -21.35 -11.40
CA VAL A 21 -9.73 -21.00 -10.65
C VAL A 21 -8.59 -21.52 -11.52
N VAL A 22 -8.03 -20.65 -12.37
CA VAL A 22 -6.76 -20.94 -13.01
C VAL A 22 -5.74 -20.99 -11.88
N ALA A 23 -5.52 -22.19 -11.33
CA ALA A 23 -4.37 -22.48 -10.49
C ALA A 23 -3.16 -22.22 -11.38
N SER A 24 -2.61 -21.02 -11.27
CA SER A 24 -1.42 -20.63 -12.00
C SER A 24 -0.29 -21.52 -11.52
N ALA A 25 0.32 -22.25 -12.46
CA ALA A 25 1.45 -23.13 -12.20
C ALA A 25 2.51 -22.39 -11.38
N ALA A 26 3.06 -23.06 -10.37
CA ALA A 26 4.11 -22.58 -9.51
C ALA A 26 5.40 -22.31 -10.31
N GLN A 27 5.44 -21.20 -11.04
CA GLN A 27 6.70 -20.55 -11.36
C GLN A 27 7.24 -19.93 -10.06
N ALA A 28 8.56 -19.83 -9.92
CA ALA A 28 9.11 -19.04 -8.83
C ALA A 28 8.54 -17.62 -8.96
N ASN A 29 7.66 -17.20 -8.05
CA ASN A 29 7.06 -15.87 -8.11
C ASN A 29 8.18 -14.83 -8.12
N GLU A 30 8.28 -14.09 -9.22
CA GLU A 30 9.18 -12.97 -9.39
C GLU A 30 8.39 -11.75 -9.86
N PHE A 31 8.94 -10.57 -9.62
CA PHE A 31 8.55 -9.36 -10.34
C PHE A 31 9.16 -9.43 -11.74
N LYS A 32 8.32 -9.29 -12.76
CA LYS A 32 8.71 -9.42 -14.18
C LYS A 32 8.21 -8.23 -15.00
N ALA A 33 8.97 -7.89 -16.04
CA ALA A 33 8.60 -6.97 -17.10
C ALA A 33 8.93 -7.57 -18.47
N ALA A 34 8.25 -7.11 -19.53
CA ALA A 34 8.49 -7.59 -20.90
C ALA A 34 9.85 -7.17 -21.48
N GLU A 35 10.43 -6.08 -20.98
CA GLU A 35 11.70 -5.52 -21.39
C GLU A 35 12.44 -5.03 -20.15
N TYR A 36 13.78 -5.08 -20.18
CA TYR A 36 14.64 -4.63 -19.09
C TYR A 36 15.77 -3.72 -19.61
N PRO A 37 16.27 -2.78 -18.80
CA PRO A 37 15.72 -2.38 -17.49
C PRO A 37 14.34 -1.73 -17.64
N ALA A 38 13.46 -1.98 -16.68
CA ALA A 38 12.13 -1.40 -16.63
C ALA A 38 12.02 -0.37 -15.51
N THR A 39 11.33 0.73 -15.77
CA THR A 39 10.87 1.67 -14.75
C THR A 39 9.53 1.19 -14.23
N ILE A 40 9.41 1.07 -12.91
CA ILE A 40 8.17 0.66 -12.24
C ILE A 40 7.54 1.91 -11.64
N LYS A 41 6.30 2.21 -12.03
CA LYS A 41 5.51 3.31 -11.45
C LYS A 41 4.24 2.75 -10.84
N GLY A 42 3.96 3.14 -9.61
CA GLY A 42 2.71 2.85 -8.92
C GLY A 42 1.93 4.13 -8.69
N GLU A 43 0.62 4.06 -8.96
CA GLU A 43 -0.33 5.12 -8.70
C GLU A 43 -1.38 4.62 -7.72
N GLN A 44 -1.73 5.49 -6.77
CA GLN A 44 -2.79 5.23 -5.82
C GLN A 44 -4.11 4.83 -6.52
N LYS A 45 -4.68 3.69 -6.12
CA LYS A 45 -6.02 3.24 -6.50
C LYS A 45 -7.06 3.52 -5.41
N SER A 46 -6.65 3.45 -4.15
CA SER A 46 -7.46 3.81 -2.96
C SER A 46 -6.61 4.60 -1.97
N THR A 47 -7.22 5.32 -1.02
CA THR A 47 -6.44 6.11 -0.05
C THR A 47 -5.44 5.26 0.72
N HIS A 48 -4.24 5.80 0.92
CA HIS A 48 -3.22 5.17 1.75
C HIS A 48 -3.38 5.66 3.18
N ASN A 49 -3.48 4.71 4.11
CA ASN A 49 -3.76 4.98 5.51
C ASN A 49 -2.66 4.41 6.41
N PHE A 50 -2.21 5.20 7.38
CA PHE A 50 -1.35 4.79 8.47
C PHE A 50 -2.10 4.97 9.79
N VAL A 51 -2.42 3.87 10.47
CA VAL A 51 -3.02 3.93 11.81
C VAL A 51 -1.89 4.09 12.83
N ILE A 52 -1.76 5.30 13.37
CA ILE A 52 -0.72 5.71 14.33
C ILE A 52 -1.35 6.26 15.61
N GLY A 53 -0.56 6.60 16.63
CA GLY A 53 -1.05 7.37 17.77
C GLY A 53 -2.14 6.68 18.60
N GLY A 54 -2.23 5.35 18.65
CA GLY A 54 -3.32 4.66 19.36
C GLY A 54 -4.68 4.81 18.68
N ASN A 55 -4.75 4.42 17.40
CA ASN A 55 -5.96 4.37 16.55
C ASN A 55 -6.35 5.68 15.83
N ARG A 56 -5.38 6.57 15.59
CA ARG A 56 -5.55 7.74 14.73
C ARG A 56 -5.16 7.38 13.30
N THR A 57 -6.05 7.61 12.35
CA THR A 57 -5.77 7.34 10.95
C THR A 57 -5.15 8.57 10.31
N LEU A 58 -3.90 8.47 9.89
CA LEU A 58 -3.29 9.36 8.93
C LEU A 58 -3.67 8.89 7.53
N THR A 59 -4.31 9.75 6.77
CA THR A 59 -4.78 9.45 5.41
C THR A 59 -4.05 10.34 4.42
N CYS A 60 -3.37 9.73 3.46
CA CYS A 60 -2.80 10.41 2.30
C CYS A 60 -3.71 10.18 1.09
N ALA A 61 -4.18 11.27 0.50
CA ALA A 61 -5.04 11.23 -0.68
C ALA A 61 -4.24 11.07 -1.98
N GLY A 62 -2.93 11.33 -1.96
CA GLY A 62 -2.02 10.99 -3.05
C GLY A 62 -0.85 10.14 -2.57
N ALA A 63 -0.50 9.15 -3.39
CA ALA A 63 0.69 8.34 -3.24
C ALA A 63 1.21 7.94 -4.64
N GLU A 64 2.48 8.21 -4.87
CA GLU A 64 3.21 7.80 -6.06
C GLU A 64 4.37 6.89 -5.64
N PHE A 65 4.67 5.89 -6.46
CA PHE A 65 5.67 4.88 -6.15
C PHE A 65 6.59 4.72 -7.35
N ASN A 66 7.89 4.84 -7.14
CA ASN A 66 8.87 4.74 -8.23
C ASN A 66 9.96 3.72 -7.90
N GLY A 67 10.33 2.92 -8.87
CA GLY A 67 11.44 1.97 -8.74
C GLY A 67 11.95 1.52 -10.10
N THR A 68 12.97 0.67 -10.09
CA THR A 68 13.56 0.11 -11.30
C THR A 68 13.74 -1.39 -11.14
N LEU A 69 13.54 -2.12 -12.22
CA LEU A 69 13.72 -3.55 -12.30
C LEU A 69 14.74 -3.85 -13.41
N ALA A 70 15.94 -4.28 -13.03
CA ALA A 70 17.03 -4.56 -13.98
C ALA A 70 16.88 -5.92 -14.70
N GLY A 71 16.07 -6.81 -14.14
CA GLY A 71 15.80 -8.16 -14.62
C GLY A 71 14.70 -8.78 -13.75
N ALA A 72 14.20 -9.95 -14.12
CA ALA A 72 13.28 -10.68 -13.26
C ALA A 72 13.91 -10.91 -11.88
N SER A 73 13.16 -10.65 -10.80
CA SER A 73 13.71 -10.62 -9.45
C SER A 73 12.67 -10.96 -8.41
N LYS A 74 13.09 -11.58 -7.30
CA LYS A 74 12.26 -11.78 -6.10
C LYS A 74 12.17 -10.54 -5.22
N GLU A 75 12.97 -9.52 -5.55
CA GLU A 75 13.09 -8.28 -4.80
C GLU A 75 12.78 -7.08 -5.70
N LEU A 76 12.07 -6.10 -5.15
CA LEU A 76 11.80 -4.84 -5.82
C LEU A 76 11.88 -3.69 -4.81
N THR A 77 12.80 -2.74 -5.05
CA THR A 77 12.92 -1.53 -4.25
C THR A 77 12.09 -0.41 -4.86
N ILE A 78 11.30 0.26 -4.01
CA ILE A 78 10.35 1.29 -4.40
C ILE A 78 10.47 2.47 -3.43
N THR A 79 10.66 3.66 -3.99
CA THR A 79 10.62 4.92 -3.26
C THR A 79 9.21 5.49 -3.37
N PRO A 80 8.46 5.62 -2.26
CA PRO A 80 7.15 6.26 -2.26
C PRO A 80 7.28 7.78 -2.12
N THR A 81 6.28 8.50 -2.61
CA THR A 81 6.05 9.93 -2.34
C THR A 81 4.58 10.09 -1.98
N TYR A 82 4.32 10.64 -0.80
CA TYR A 82 2.96 10.86 -0.31
C TYR A 82 2.59 12.34 -0.36
N SER A 83 1.33 12.63 -0.66
CA SER A 83 0.82 13.99 -0.73
C SER A 83 -0.59 14.09 -0.16
N SER A 84 -0.99 15.32 0.20
CA SER A 84 -2.32 15.62 0.73
C SER A 84 -2.67 14.73 1.94
N CYS A 85 -1.72 14.61 2.87
CA CYS A 85 -1.89 13.80 4.06
C CYS A 85 -2.55 14.62 5.18
N HIS A 86 -3.43 13.98 5.95
CA HIS A 86 -4.09 14.58 7.09
C HIS A 86 -4.40 13.54 8.17
N VAL A 87 -4.67 14.02 9.39
CA VAL A 87 -5.17 13.20 10.51
C VAL A 87 -6.39 13.88 11.10
N ILE A 88 -7.37 13.11 11.53
CA ILE A 88 -8.50 13.63 12.32
C ILE A 88 -8.22 13.38 13.80
N ILE A 89 -8.08 14.46 14.58
CA ILE A 89 -7.92 14.39 16.04
C ILE A 89 -9.03 15.22 16.69
N ALA A 90 -9.82 14.58 17.57
CA ALA A 90 -10.93 15.22 18.28
C ALA A 90 -11.91 15.98 17.36
N GLY A 91 -12.19 15.42 16.17
CA GLY A 91 -13.10 16.02 15.18
C GLY A 91 -12.49 17.14 14.34
N SER A 92 -11.24 17.52 14.57
CA SER A 92 -10.52 18.50 13.75
C SER A 92 -9.62 17.80 12.74
N THR A 93 -9.65 18.27 11.49
CA THR A 93 -8.68 17.87 10.46
C THR A 93 -7.39 18.64 10.66
N LEU A 94 -6.28 17.92 10.74
CA LEU A 94 -4.94 18.45 10.91
C LEU A 94 -4.09 18.03 9.72
N ASP A 95 -3.29 18.94 9.18
CA ASP A 95 -2.37 18.61 8.10
C ASP A 95 -1.29 17.66 8.58
N ALA A 96 -0.80 16.81 7.68
CA ALA A 96 0.30 15.90 7.94
C ALA A 96 1.22 15.79 6.73
N THR A 97 2.45 15.34 6.97
CA THR A 97 3.41 14.99 5.91
C THR A 97 4.10 13.69 6.26
N VAL A 98 4.38 12.87 5.24
CA VAL A 98 5.19 11.65 5.35
C VAL A 98 6.43 11.84 4.48
N THR A 99 7.60 11.87 5.10
CA THR A 99 8.88 12.08 4.44
C THR A 99 9.74 10.85 4.60
N MET A 100 10.23 10.29 3.50
CA MET A 100 10.98 9.03 3.55
C MET A 100 12.43 9.18 4.00
N GLU A 101 13.01 10.39 3.95
CA GLU A 101 14.43 10.69 4.26
C GLU A 101 15.46 9.73 3.60
N GLY A 102 15.16 9.22 2.40
CA GLY A 102 15.99 8.26 1.69
C GLY A 102 15.77 6.79 2.08
N CYS A 103 14.79 6.51 2.95
CA CYS A 103 14.28 5.16 3.12
C CYS A 103 13.41 4.73 1.93
N ASP A 104 13.46 3.46 1.60
CA ASP A 104 12.65 2.84 0.57
C ASP A 104 11.82 1.69 1.14
N TYR A 105 10.79 1.30 0.39
CA TYR A 105 10.18 -0.01 0.52
C TYR A 105 11.00 -1.03 -0.26
N LEU A 106 11.42 -2.11 0.40
CA LEU A 106 11.88 -3.32 -0.25
C LEU A 106 10.74 -4.34 -0.20
N PHE A 107 10.23 -4.74 -1.35
CA PHE A 107 9.29 -5.84 -1.47
C PHE A 107 10.04 -7.13 -1.76
N THR A 108 9.74 -8.20 -1.03
CA THR A 108 10.33 -9.52 -1.25
C THR A 108 9.28 -10.62 -1.27
N GLU A 109 9.66 -11.77 -1.81
CA GLU A 109 8.83 -12.99 -1.79
C GLU A 109 7.42 -12.78 -2.35
N PRO A 110 7.23 -12.45 -3.63
CA PRO A 110 5.92 -12.00 -4.12
C PRO A 110 4.75 -12.99 -3.94
N ALA A 111 5.03 -14.29 -3.69
CA ALA A 111 4.02 -15.28 -3.32
C ALA A 111 3.44 -15.09 -1.89
N GLY A 112 4.22 -14.55 -0.96
CA GLY A 112 3.80 -14.25 0.42
C GLY A 112 3.77 -12.75 0.75
N GLY A 113 4.33 -11.94 -0.15
CA GLY A 113 4.45 -10.48 -0.12
C GLY A 113 4.92 -9.94 1.21
N LYS A 114 6.24 -9.85 1.36
CA LYS A 114 6.87 -9.15 2.47
C LYS A 114 7.24 -7.75 2.04
N VAL A 115 7.18 -6.83 3.01
CA VAL A 115 7.73 -5.50 2.86
C VAL A 115 8.71 -5.20 3.99
N HIS A 116 9.74 -4.45 3.66
CA HIS A 116 10.74 -3.95 4.59
C HIS A 116 10.86 -2.44 4.40
N PHE A 117 11.01 -1.70 5.49
CA PHE A 117 11.54 -0.35 5.42
C PHE A 117 13.04 -0.47 5.40
N LYS A 118 13.67 -0.11 4.27
CA LYS A 118 15.12 -0.11 4.12
C LYS A 118 15.61 1.33 4.22
N CYS A 119 16.36 1.65 5.26
CA CYS A 119 16.84 3.01 5.50
C CYS A 119 18.38 3.05 5.48
N PRO A 120 19.00 4.11 4.93
CA PRO A 120 20.40 4.38 5.19
C PRO A 120 20.68 4.56 6.68
N ALA A 121 21.94 4.33 7.10
CA ALA A 121 22.33 4.49 8.50
C ALA A 121 21.95 5.88 9.05
N GLY A 122 21.23 5.89 10.17
CA GLY A 122 20.78 7.12 10.84
C GLY A 122 19.61 7.84 10.16
N LYS A 123 18.99 7.27 9.11
CA LYS A 123 17.78 7.81 8.47
C LYS A 123 16.53 7.07 8.92
N THR A 124 15.39 7.77 8.87
CA THR A 124 14.09 7.23 9.25
C THR A 124 13.00 7.81 8.35
N VAL A 125 11.88 7.11 8.18
CA VAL A 125 10.68 7.78 7.68
C VAL A 125 10.15 8.68 8.79
N VAL A 126 9.88 9.94 8.47
CA VAL A 126 9.38 10.95 9.41
C VAL A 126 7.96 11.33 9.05
N ILE A 127 7.08 11.26 10.03
CA ILE A 127 5.69 11.69 9.93
C ILE A 127 5.53 12.92 10.82
N HIS A 128 5.15 14.04 10.22
CA HIS A 128 4.76 15.25 10.96
C HIS A 128 3.24 15.38 10.93
N VAL A 129 2.65 15.77 12.06
CA VAL A 129 1.26 16.19 12.18
C VAL A 129 1.26 17.61 12.72
N TYR A 130 0.59 18.53 12.05
CA TYR A 130 0.57 19.94 12.39
C TYR A 130 -0.65 20.32 13.23
N ASN A 131 -0.62 21.49 13.85
CA ASN A 131 -1.63 21.96 14.80
C ASN A 131 -2.91 22.55 14.16
N GLY A 132 -3.07 22.44 12.83
CA GLY A 132 -4.25 22.89 12.11
C GLY A 132 -4.23 22.47 10.64
N ALA A 133 -5.32 22.77 9.93
CA ALA A 133 -5.39 22.64 8.48
C ALA A 133 -5.00 23.97 7.81
N GLY A 134 -4.25 23.89 6.70
CA GLY A 134 -3.74 25.05 5.97
C GLY A 134 -2.66 25.83 6.71
N VAL A 135 -2.07 25.27 7.77
CA VAL A 135 -1.00 25.93 8.53
C VAL A 135 0.33 25.73 7.82
N GLU A 136 1.25 26.68 8.00
CA GLU A 136 2.61 26.52 7.48
C GLU A 136 3.31 25.33 8.16
N HIS A 137 3.91 24.44 7.36
CA HIS A 137 4.60 23.23 7.82
C HIS A 137 5.96 23.55 8.45
N THR A 138 5.94 24.19 9.61
CA THR A 138 7.14 24.57 10.38
C THR A 138 7.20 23.83 11.71
N ALA A 139 8.38 23.80 12.32
CA ALA A 139 8.56 23.20 13.64
C ALA A 139 7.71 23.87 14.74
N GLY A 140 7.37 25.16 14.58
CA GLY A 140 6.51 25.87 15.53
C GLY A 140 5.03 25.44 15.47
N ASN A 141 4.60 24.88 14.34
CA ASN A 141 3.23 24.38 14.13
C ASN A 141 3.12 22.87 14.28
N GLU A 142 4.20 22.17 14.59
CA GLU A 142 4.19 20.73 14.77
C GLU A 142 3.46 20.34 16.07
N LEU A 143 2.49 19.43 15.96
CA LEU A 143 1.77 18.86 17.10
C LEU A 143 2.38 17.51 17.52
N CYS A 144 2.68 16.66 16.53
CA CYS A 144 3.26 15.34 16.74
C CYS A 144 4.31 15.05 15.67
N ARG A 145 5.40 14.39 16.09
CA ARG A 145 6.38 13.78 15.18
C ARG A 145 6.49 12.31 15.46
N TYR A 146 6.49 11.50 14.41
CA TYR A 146 6.76 10.07 14.49
C TYR A 146 7.89 9.68 13.57
N THR A 147 8.66 8.68 13.98
CA THR A 147 9.76 8.12 13.20
C THR A 147 9.57 6.63 13.04
N ILE A 148 9.84 6.12 11.84
CA ILE A 148 9.86 4.70 11.48
C ILE A 148 11.29 4.37 11.05
N ALA A 149 11.99 3.57 11.85
CA ALA A 149 13.33 3.12 11.53
C ALA A 149 13.30 1.92 10.55
N GLU A 150 14.48 1.55 10.06
CA GLU A 150 14.69 0.31 9.31
C GLU A 150 14.09 -0.87 10.08
N GLN A 151 13.32 -1.68 9.37
CA GLN A 151 12.72 -2.89 9.92
C GLN A 151 12.28 -3.81 8.79
N SER A 152 12.35 -5.11 9.06
CA SER A 152 12.18 -6.16 8.07
C SER A 152 11.02 -7.10 8.40
N ASN A 153 10.59 -7.85 7.40
CA ASN A 153 9.61 -8.94 7.50
C ASN A 153 8.23 -8.47 7.97
N LEU A 154 7.81 -7.27 7.55
CA LEU A 154 6.52 -6.71 7.91
C LEU A 154 5.39 -7.26 7.05
N GLY A 155 4.26 -7.53 7.71
CA GLY A 155 2.91 -7.71 7.15
C GLY A 155 2.77 -8.60 5.92
N THR A 156 1.62 -8.50 5.26
CA THR A 156 1.36 -9.10 3.95
C THR A 156 0.98 -8.05 2.93
N VAL A 157 1.58 -8.18 1.76
CA VAL A 157 1.23 -7.48 0.53
C VAL A 157 0.72 -8.53 -0.45
N THR A 158 -0.35 -8.26 -1.17
CA THR A 158 -0.82 -9.15 -2.24
C THR A 158 -0.70 -8.47 -3.59
N TYR A 159 -0.54 -9.29 -4.62
CA TYR A 159 -0.39 -8.84 -6.00
C TYR A 159 -1.40 -9.56 -6.89
N ALA A 160 -2.10 -8.82 -7.73
CA ALA A 160 -3.07 -9.34 -8.67
C ALA A 160 -2.78 -8.81 -10.08
N ASN A 161 -2.29 -9.70 -10.96
CA ASN A 161 -2.15 -9.40 -12.38
C ASN A 161 -3.53 -9.09 -12.97
N GLN A 162 -3.64 -7.95 -13.63
CA GLN A 162 -4.87 -7.53 -14.31
C GLN A 162 -4.80 -7.93 -15.77
N ALA A 163 -5.96 -8.29 -16.35
CA ALA A 163 -6.11 -8.60 -17.77
C ALA A 163 -6.17 -7.31 -18.63
N THR A 164 -5.19 -6.44 -18.47
CA THR A 164 -5.02 -5.18 -19.22
C THR A 164 -4.01 -5.34 -20.37
N THR A 165 -4.02 -4.42 -21.34
CA THR A 165 -3.02 -4.37 -22.42
C THR A 165 -2.46 -2.95 -22.52
N PRO A 166 -1.21 -2.69 -22.11
CA PRO A 166 -0.26 -3.63 -21.50
C PRO A 166 -0.70 -4.13 -20.10
N LYS A 167 -0.20 -5.30 -19.66
CA LYS A 167 -0.53 -5.88 -18.35
C LYS A 167 -0.10 -4.96 -17.21
N THR A 168 -0.94 -4.87 -16.19
CA THR A 168 -0.72 -4.11 -14.95
C THR A 168 -0.92 -4.98 -13.74
N VAL A 169 -0.37 -4.61 -12.60
CA VAL A 169 -0.53 -5.31 -11.32
C VAL A 169 -1.30 -4.42 -10.36
N VAL A 170 -2.30 -4.96 -9.66
CA VAL A 170 -2.85 -4.29 -8.47
C VAL A 170 -2.14 -4.86 -7.26
N GLN A 171 -1.53 -3.98 -6.48
CA GLN A 171 -0.89 -4.29 -5.21
C GLN A 171 -1.82 -3.84 -4.08
N THR A 172 -2.12 -4.72 -3.14
CA THR A 172 -2.93 -4.40 -1.95
C THR A 172 -2.07 -4.55 -0.70
N ALA A 173 -1.92 -3.48 0.07
CA ALA A 173 -1.14 -3.44 1.30
C ALA A 173 -2.07 -3.64 2.50
N ASN A 174 -1.70 -4.56 3.38
CA ASN A 174 -2.24 -4.67 4.74
C ASN A 174 -1.09 -5.00 5.70
N VAL A 175 -0.22 -4.00 5.89
CA VAL A 175 1.04 -4.16 6.59
C VAL A 175 0.81 -3.84 8.06
N THR A 176 0.80 -4.88 8.89
CA THR A 176 0.67 -4.77 10.35
C THR A 176 2.03 -4.89 11.01
N GLY A 177 2.12 -4.47 12.28
CA GLY A 177 3.35 -4.67 13.06
C GLY A 177 4.42 -3.61 12.84
N VAL A 178 4.12 -2.51 12.14
CA VAL A 178 5.11 -1.46 11.86
C VAL A 178 5.48 -0.76 13.17
N ALA A 179 6.72 -0.91 13.62
CA ALA A 179 7.21 -0.21 14.80
C ALA A 179 7.36 1.28 14.51
N VAL A 180 6.72 2.11 15.33
CA VAL A 180 6.72 3.58 15.23
C VAL A 180 7.09 4.18 16.58
N LYS A 181 7.96 5.19 16.57
CA LYS A 181 8.32 5.95 17.77
C LYS A 181 7.79 7.38 17.67
N ARG A 182 7.16 7.88 18.73
CA ARG A 182 6.83 9.30 18.90
C ARG A 182 8.12 10.06 19.26
N ALA A 183 8.60 10.88 18.34
CA ALA A 183 9.80 11.71 18.51
C ALA A 183 9.50 13.12 19.03
N PHE A 184 8.24 13.58 18.97
CA PHE A 184 7.79 14.86 19.51
C PHE A 184 6.29 14.80 19.85
N GLY A 185 5.86 15.69 20.75
CA GLY A 185 4.48 15.79 21.23
C GLY A 185 4.24 14.97 22.50
N THR A 186 3.02 15.07 23.03
CA THR A 186 2.65 14.51 24.34
C THR A 186 1.84 13.23 24.20
N LEU A 187 1.75 12.45 25.28
CA LEU A 187 0.92 11.23 25.34
C LEU A 187 -0.56 11.52 24.97
N GLY A 188 -1.11 12.62 25.47
CA GLY A 188 -2.51 12.98 25.23
C GLY A 188 -2.82 13.23 23.75
N ASN A 189 -1.96 13.98 23.07
CA ASN A 189 -2.19 14.39 21.69
C ASN A 189 -1.73 13.34 20.67
N CYS A 190 -0.67 12.59 21.01
CA CYS A 190 0.08 11.79 20.03
C CYS A 190 0.16 10.28 20.37
N GLY A 191 -0.49 9.83 21.45
CA GLY A 191 -0.44 8.43 21.89
C GLY A 191 0.91 8.06 22.51
N ALA A 192 1.16 6.77 22.76
CA ALA A 192 2.34 6.28 23.49
C ALA A 192 3.69 6.59 22.81
N GLU A 193 4.80 6.46 23.53
CA GLU A 193 6.13 6.72 22.92
C GLU A 193 6.48 5.65 21.89
N SER A 194 6.32 4.38 22.25
CA SER A 194 6.48 3.24 21.35
C SER A 194 5.13 2.70 20.96
N GLN A 195 4.92 2.51 19.66
CA GLN A 195 3.63 2.14 19.10
C GLN A 195 3.81 1.16 17.94
N THR A 196 2.73 0.43 17.63
CA THR A 196 2.64 -0.38 16.43
C THR A 196 1.60 0.25 15.51
N ALA A 197 1.97 0.44 14.25
CA ALA A 197 1.10 0.98 13.22
C ALA A 197 0.63 -0.10 12.24
N VAL A 198 -0.47 0.23 11.56
CA VAL A 198 -0.99 -0.53 10.42
C VAL A 198 -0.97 0.39 9.21
N TYR A 199 -0.43 -0.10 8.11
CA TYR A 199 -0.46 0.56 6.81
C TYR A 199 -1.36 -0.19 5.84
N THR A 200 -2.33 0.51 5.25
CA THR A 200 -3.22 -0.03 4.22
C THR A 200 -3.26 0.87 2.99
N GLY A 201 -3.56 0.27 1.84
CA GLY A 201 -3.76 1.00 0.59
C GLY A 201 -3.75 0.06 -0.61
N GLU A 202 -4.29 0.53 -1.74
CA GLU A 202 -4.20 -0.17 -3.01
C GLU A 202 -3.48 0.69 -4.05
N THR A 203 -2.59 0.05 -4.81
CA THR A 203 -1.77 0.70 -5.82
C THR A 203 -1.94 -0.02 -7.15
N THR A 204 -2.16 0.71 -8.23
CA THR A 204 -2.00 0.20 -9.59
C THR A 204 -0.56 0.39 -10.02
N VAL A 205 0.12 -0.72 -10.32
CA VAL A 205 1.52 -0.77 -10.72
C VAL A 205 1.63 -1.04 -12.22
N LYS A 206 2.45 -0.23 -12.89
CA LYS A 206 2.74 -0.28 -14.33
C LYS A 206 4.26 -0.36 -14.53
N ALA A 207 4.68 -1.05 -15.59
CA ALA A 207 6.08 -1.10 -16.02
C ALA A 207 6.25 -0.29 -17.31
N PHE A 208 7.39 0.37 -17.46
CA PHE A 208 7.74 1.20 -18.61
C PHE A 208 9.14 0.85 -19.10
N ASN A 209 9.38 0.87 -20.41
CA ASN A 209 10.72 0.72 -20.97
C ASN A 209 11.51 2.04 -20.94
N SER A 210 12.74 2.02 -21.49
CA SER A 210 13.65 3.17 -21.56
C SER A 210 13.13 4.37 -22.37
N LYS A 211 12.04 4.20 -23.14
CA LYS A 211 11.38 5.25 -23.92
C LYS A 211 10.11 5.76 -23.24
N ASP A 212 9.90 5.45 -21.96
CA ASP A 212 8.68 5.74 -21.19
C ASP A 212 7.39 5.18 -21.81
N ILE A 213 7.49 4.10 -22.60
CA ILE A 213 6.33 3.40 -23.14
C ILE A 213 5.93 2.30 -22.16
N GLN A 214 4.63 2.24 -21.79
CA GLN A 214 4.13 1.18 -20.92
C GLN A 214 4.31 -0.19 -21.59
N ILE A 215 4.84 -1.13 -20.84
CA ILE A 215 5.08 -2.53 -21.23
C ILE A 215 4.34 -3.46 -20.25
N ASN A 216 4.27 -4.75 -20.57
CA ASN A 216 3.69 -5.71 -19.63
C ASN A 216 4.55 -5.78 -18.37
N GLY A 217 3.93 -5.54 -17.22
CA GLY A 217 4.48 -5.90 -15.90
C GLY A 217 3.59 -6.96 -15.26
N GLU A 218 4.21 -7.94 -14.62
CA GLU A 218 3.49 -9.03 -13.96
C GLU A 218 4.24 -9.59 -12.74
N VAL A 219 3.50 -10.26 -11.87
CA VAL A 219 4.02 -11.01 -10.73
C VAL A 219 3.68 -12.49 -10.92
N GLY A 220 4.69 -13.35 -10.96
CA GLY A 220 4.55 -14.79 -11.17
C GLY A 220 5.75 -15.37 -11.87
#